data_AF-A0A8J7M2Z1-F1
#
_entry.id   AF-A0A8J7M2Z1-F1
#
_cell.length_a   1.000
_cell.length_b   1.000
_cell.length_c   1.000
_cell.angle_alpha   90.00
_cell.angle_beta   90.00
_cell.angle_gamma   90.00
#
_symmetry.space_group_name_H-M   'P 1'
#
loop_
_entity.id
_entity.type
_entity.pdbx_description
1 polymer ?
#
loop_
_entity_poly.entity_id
_entity_poly.type
_entity_poly.pdbx_seq_one_letter_code
_entity_poly.pdbx_strand_id
1 'polypeptide(L)'
;MMIRSIWTVLAAALLALAPQPASAWHDATHMAVVRAAGLGNYAYLAVGPDLAKEKAGDLEGANHYHNTAPGVLITTEMVLAQVKDYDKPEDASGHLYGAIIASINDYLIAQAAGKYALYPLGYAAHYLGDLSMPFHNTAYNKFNRDNHAANDGVVETGGPPKETTEAKVARLAGEIEERMNRLPPLHLSSEIGRFYRDLAVQIAAIANGAKSLGYAMEDAVPPRPVMTEEEAYTQLAQSAQLLKAIYAATNQK
;
A
#
# COMPACT_ATOMS: atom_id res chain seq x y z
N MET A 1 29.23 1.62 43.81
CA MET A 1 28.83 0.69 42.74
C MET A 1 27.37 0.95 42.29
N MET A 2 26.96 2.21 42.07
CA MET A 2 25.58 2.60 41.74
C MET A 2 25.44 3.49 40.49
N ILE A 3 26.54 3.98 39.93
CA ILE A 3 26.51 4.93 38.80
C ILE A 3 26.39 4.21 37.44
N ARG A 4 26.72 2.91 37.36
CA ARG A 4 26.64 2.13 36.11
C ARG A 4 25.21 1.70 35.73
N SER A 5 24.24 1.73 36.64
CA SER A 5 22.85 1.32 36.35
C SER A 5 21.98 2.40 35.70
N ILE A 6 22.33 3.69 35.87
CA ILE A 6 21.51 4.79 35.36
C ILE A 6 21.68 4.94 33.84
N TRP A 7 22.89 4.71 33.32
CA TRP A 7 23.18 4.81 31.89
C TRP A 7 22.53 3.69 31.06
N THR A 8 22.36 2.49 31.61
CA THR A 8 21.71 1.36 30.92
C THR A 8 20.20 1.58 30.75
N VAL A 9 19.54 2.22 31.73
CA VAL A 9 18.11 2.55 31.66
C VAL A 9 17.86 3.69 30.66
N LEU A 10 18.74 4.70 30.63
CA LEU A 10 18.65 5.80 29.66
C LEU A 10 18.88 5.34 28.21
N ALA A 11 19.80 4.40 27.97
CA ALA A 11 20.03 3.83 26.64
C ALA A 11 18.84 2.98 26.14
N ALA A 12 18.18 2.23 27.02
CA ALA A 12 16.99 1.45 26.66
C ALA A 12 15.76 2.34 26.39
N ALA A 13 15.62 3.45 27.14
CA ALA A 13 14.56 4.43 26.91
C ALA A 13 14.73 5.23 25.60
N LEU A 14 15.97 5.46 25.16
CA LEU A 14 16.27 6.12 23.88
C LEU A 14 16.00 5.22 22.66
N LEU A 15 16.17 3.91 22.78
CA LEU A 15 15.82 2.95 21.71
C LEU A 15 14.30 2.75 21.55
N ALA A 16 13.51 3.00 22.61
CA ALA A 16 12.05 2.95 22.54
C ALA A 16 11.41 4.20 21.89
N LEU A 17 12.21 5.22 21.55
CA LEU A 17 11.77 6.43 20.85
C LEU A 17 12.09 6.40 19.36
N ALA A 18 12.66 5.30 18.84
CA ALA A 18 12.80 5.14 17.41
C ALA A 18 11.39 5.04 16.79
N PRO A 19 11.05 5.90 15.81
CA PRO A 19 9.78 5.78 15.10
C PRO A 19 9.72 4.37 14.53
N GLN A 20 8.71 3.60 14.93
CA GLN A 20 8.46 2.31 14.30
C GLN A 20 8.06 2.60 12.85
N PRO A 21 8.65 1.91 11.87
CA PRO A 21 8.18 2.02 10.50
C PRO A 21 6.68 1.71 10.52
N ALA A 22 5.92 2.59 9.89
CA ALA A 22 4.52 2.32 9.67
C ALA A 22 4.45 1.08 8.75
N SER A 23 3.93 -0.03 9.28
CA SER A 23 3.41 -1.09 8.43
C SER A 23 2.19 -0.53 7.72
N ALA A 24 1.98 -0.92 6.47
CA ALA A 24 0.74 -0.61 5.79
C ALA A 24 -0.40 -1.47 6.34
N TRP A 25 -1.49 -1.58 5.56
CA TRP A 25 -2.51 -2.61 5.79
C TRP A 25 -1.87 -3.92 6.25
N HIS A 26 -2.46 -4.57 7.24
CA HIS A 26 -1.92 -5.85 7.71
C HIS A 26 -1.86 -6.91 6.57
N ASP A 27 -0.95 -7.87 6.70
CA ASP A 27 -0.67 -8.91 5.69
C ASP A 27 -1.91 -9.57 5.07
N ALA A 28 -2.90 -9.94 5.88
CA ALA A 28 -4.08 -10.63 5.37
C ALA A 28 -4.93 -9.70 4.48
N THR A 29 -4.88 -8.40 4.73
CA THR A 29 -5.54 -7.38 3.91
C THR A 29 -4.87 -7.26 2.54
N HIS A 30 -3.52 -7.24 2.47
CA HIS A 30 -2.83 -7.28 1.18
C HIS A 30 -3.13 -8.55 0.39
N MET A 31 -3.07 -9.71 1.04
CA MET A 31 -3.44 -10.98 0.43
C MET A 31 -4.89 -10.98 -0.08
N ALA A 32 -5.81 -10.34 0.66
CA ALA A 32 -7.21 -10.23 0.29
C ALA A 32 -7.44 -9.35 -0.95
N VAL A 33 -6.72 -8.23 -1.08
CA VAL A 33 -6.73 -7.39 -2.30
C VAL A 33 -6.34 -8.22 -3.53
N VAL A 34 -5.27 -9.02 -3.44
CA VAL A 34 -4.82 -9.88 -4.54
C VAL A 34 -5.84 -10.98 -4.86
N ARG A 35 -6.44 -11.58 -3.83
CA ARG A 35 -7.47 -12.60 -4.00
C ARG A 35 -8.72 -12.02 -4.67
N ALA A 36 -9.20 -10.85 -4.24
CA ALA A 36 -10.34 -10.15 -4.83
C ALA A 36 -10.08 -9.74 -6.30
N ALA A 37 -8.84 -9.43 -6.66
CA ALA A 37 -8.44 -9.18 -8.04
C ALA A 37 -8.46 -10.44 -8.95
N GLY A 38 -8.76 -11.62 -8.39
CA GLY A 38 -8.79 -12.90 -9.13
C GLY A 38 -7.45 -13.64 -9.15
N LEU A 39 -6.48 -13.22 -8.32
CA LEU A 39 -5.11 -13.74 -8.30
C LEU A 39 -4.82 -14.57 -7.03
N GLY A 40 -5.84 -15.24 -6.48
CA GLY A 40 -5.76 -15.92 -5.19
C GLY A 40 -4.59 -16.90 -5.02
N ASN A 41 -4.19 -17.60 -6.08
CA ASN A 41 -3.04 -18.52 -6.05
C ASN A 41 -1.69 -17.83 -5.79
N TYR A 42 -1.63 -16.51 -5.92
CA TYR A 42 -0.43 -15.69 -5.76
C TYR A 42 -0.53 -14.70 -4.59
N ALA A 43 -1.64 -14.72 -3.84
CA ALA A 43 -1.92 -13.76 -2.78
C ALA A 43 -0.80 -13.68 -1.73
N TYR A 44 -0.16 -14.80 -1.41
CA TYR A 44 0.94 -14.86 -0.44
C TYR A 44 2.18 -14.03 -0.84
N LEU A 45 2.35 -13.72 -2.13
CA LEU A 45 3.48 -12.90 -2.60
C LEU A 45 3.35 -11.43 -2.19
N ALA A 46 2.12 -10.97 -1.89
CA ALA A 46 1.87 -9.60 -1.46
C ALA A 46 2.36 -9.31 -0.03
N VAL A 47 2.82 -10.31 0.72
CA VAL A 47 3.50 -10.12 2.02
C VAL A 47 5.01 -9.92 1.85
N GLY A 48 5.54 -10.27 0.68
CA GLY A 48 6.98 -10.22 0.38
C GLY A 48 7.65 -8.86 0.63
N PRO A 49 7.02 -7.72 0.24
CA PRO A 49 7.63 -6.40 0.40
C PRO A 49 7.83 -6.00 1.86
N ASP A 50 6.84 -6.22 2.72
CA ASP A 50 7.01 -5.98 4.16
C ASP A 50 8.06 -6.90 4.78
N LEU A 51 8.14 -8.17 4.35
CA LEU A 51 9.23 -9.05 4.76
C LEU A 51 10.61 -8.54 4.28
N ALA A 52 10.68 -7.97 3.08
CA ALA A 52 11.91 -7.39 2.54
C ALA A 52 12.30 -6.13 3.32
N LYS A 53 11.34 -5.29 3.71
CA LYS A 53 11.51 -4.10 4.53
C LYS A 53 12.17 -4.40 5.87
N GLU A 54 11.76 -5.46 6.56
CA GLU A 54 12.39 -5.92 7.81
C GLU A 54 13.90 -6.18 7.68
N LYS A 55 14.36 -6.54 6.47
CA LYS A 55 15.78 -6.81 6.19
C LYS A 55 16.51 -5.62 5.55
N ALA A 56 15.86 -4.91 4.65
CA ALA A 56 16.45 -3.88 3.81
C ALA A 56 16.35 -2.47 4.42
N GLY A 57 15.48 -2.28 5.41
CA GLY A 57 15.24 -0.98 6.04
C GLY A 57 14.72 0.03 5.03
N ASP A 58 15.27 1.25 5.07
CA ASP A 58 14.83 2.38 4.25
C ASP A 58 14.93 2.14 2.74
N LEU A 59 15.78 1.20 2.30
CA LEU A 59 15.89 0.82 0.89
C LEU A 59 14.53 0.34 0.33
N GLU A 60 13.81 -0.44 1.12
CA GLU A 60 12.45 -0.88 0.77
C GLU A 60 11.39 0.03 1.41
N GLY A 61 11.63 0.53 2.62
CA GLY A 61 10.66 1.32 3.37
C GLY A 61 10.12 2.55 2.60
N ALA A 62 10.95 3.21 1.80
CA ALA A 62 10.53 4.36 1.00
C ALA A 62 9.59 4.01 -0.16
N ASN A 63 9.49 2.73 -0.55
CA ASN A 63 8.56 2.25 -1.57
C ASN A 63 7.10 2.15 -1.07
N HIS A 64 6.86 2.22 0.24
CA HIS A 64 5.53 1.96 0.83
C HIS A 64 4.64 3.20 0.95
N TYR A 65 5.18 4.41 0.88
CA TYR A 65 4.39 5.63 1.11
C TYR A 65 4.76 6.77 0.18
N HIS A 66 3.90 7.81 0.16
CA HIS A 66 4.24 9.13 -0.33
C HIS A 66 3.62 10.23 0.56
N ASN A 67 4.47 10.93 1.31
CA ASN A 67 4.11 11.99 2.26
C ASN A 67 3.64 13.25 1.54
N THR A 68 2.34 13.34 1.23
CA THR A 68 1.77 14.47 0.50
C THR A 68 1.12 15.48 1.46
N ALA A 69 1.54 16.74 1.41
CA ALA A 69 0.96 17.82 2.22
C ALA A 69 -0.53 18.11 1.90
N PRO A 70 -1.30 18.71 2.82
CA PRO A 70 -2.67 19.13 2.56
C PRO A 70 -2.75 20.06 1.34
N GLY A 71 -3.82 19.93 0.54
CA GLY A 71 -4.05 20.78 -0.63
C GLY A 71 -3.17 20.49 -1.85
N VAL A 72 -2.14 19.66 -1.75
CA VAL A 72 -1.33 19.24 -2.91
C VAL A 72 -2.10 18.21 -3.72
N LEU A 73 -2.37 18.48 -5.00
CA LEU A 73 -2.97 17.52 -5.93
C LEU A 73 -1.89 16.57 -6.46
N ILE A 74 -2.08 15.27 -6.30
CA ILE A 74 -1.20 14.26 -6.90
C ILE A 74 -1.55 14.16 -8.39
N THR A 75 -0.60 14.46 -9.26
CA THR A 75 -0.78 14.48 -10.72
C THR A 75 -0.19 13.25 -11.38
N THR A 76 -0.61 12.96 -12.62
CA THR A 76 0.00 11.91 -13.45
C THR A 76 1.50 12.13 -13.63
N GLU A 77 1.93 13.38 -13.81
CA GLU A 77 3.32 13.75 -13.96
C GLU A 77 4.13 13.49 -12.69
N MET A 78 3.56 13.77 -11.50
CA MET A 78 4.18 13.43 -10.22
C MET A 78 4.37 11.92 -10.07
N VAL A 79 3.35 11.13 -10.40
CA VAL A 79 3.42 9.65 -10.35
C VAL A 79 4.54 9.13 -11.26
N LEU A 80 4.59 9.58 -12.52
CA LEU A 80 5.63 9.15 -13.46
C LEU A 80 7.03 9.63 -13.06
N ALA A 81 7.14 10.80 -12.43
CA ALA A 81 8.43 11.34 -11.99
C ALA A 81 9.08 10.51 -10.87
N GLN A 82 8.28 9.83 -10.05
CA GLN A 82 8.77 8.98 -8.96
C GLN A 82 9.40 7.66 -9.43
N VAL A 83 9.15 7.21 -10.67
CA VAL A 83 9.66 5.91 -11.17
C VAL A 83 11.18 5.80 -11.05
N LYS A 84 11.89 6.90 -11.29
CA LYS A 84 13.35 6.95 -11.20
C LYS A 84 13.86 6.76 -9.77
N ASP A 85 13.01 6.93 -8.76
CA ASP A 85 13.35 6.93 -7.35
C ASP A 85 13.06 5.59 -6.67
N TYR A 86 12.51 4.62 -7.41
CA TYR A 86 12.34 3.23 -6.94
C TYR A 86 13.65 2.67 -6.35
N ASP A 87 13.57 2.11 -5.14
CA ASP A 87 14.69 1.60 -4.33
C ASP A 87 15.77 2.66 -4.01
N LYS A 88 15.39 3.94 -3.88
CA LYS A 88 16.30 4.98 -3.37
C LYS A 88 15.99 5.34 -1.92
N PRO A 89 16.88 5.02 -0.96
CA PRO A 89 16.60 5.25 0.45
C PRO A 89 16.59 6.75 0.84
N GLU A 90 17.10 7.65 -0.01
CA GLU A 90 17.25 9.07 0.33
C GLU A 90 15.96 9.90 0.16
N ASP A 91 14.89 9.34 -0.40
CA ASP A 91 13.64 10.06 -0.59
C ASP A 91 12.81 10.08 0.69
N ALA A 92 13.01 11.11 1.51
CA ALA A 92 12.26 11.34 2.74
C ALA A 92 10.74 11.53 2.52
N SER A 93 10.31 11.81 1.28
CA SER A 93 8.88 11.88 0.95
C SER A 93 8.31 10.52 0.59
N GLY A 94 9.12 9.50 0.33
CA GLY A 94 8.71 8.22 -0.22
C GLY A 94 8.27 8.31 -1.68
N HIS A 95 8.23 7.17 -2.38
CA HIS A 95 7.97 7.10 -3.82
C HIS A 95 7.05 5.93 -4.20
N LEU A 96 6.06 5.65 -3.36
CA LEU A 96 5.05 4.60 -3.59
C LEU A 96 4.50 4.56 -5.02
N TYR A 97 4.19 5.71 -5.61
CA TYR A 97 3.56 5.74 -6.93
C TYR A 97 4.53 5.29 -8.03
N GLY A 98 5.79 5.69 -7.91
CA GLY A 98 6.88 5.24 -8.77
C GLY A 98 7.16 3.75 -8.60
N ALA A 99 7.16 3.27 -7.36
CA ALA A 99 7.41 1.87 -7.02
C ALA A 99 6.39 0.92 -7.68
N ILE A 100 5.10 1.27 -7.67
CA ILE A 100 4.05 0.50 -8.38
C ILE A 100 4.40 0.35 -9.87
N ILE A 101 4.72 1.46 -10.53
CA ILE A 101 5.04 1.45 -11.97
C ILE A 101 6.31 0.66 -12.25
N ALA A 102 7.35 0.86 -11.44
CA ALA A 102 8.64 0.20 -11.60
C ALA A 102 8.52 -1.32 -11.41
N SER A 103 7.83 -1.79 -10.37
CA SER A 103 7.62 -3.23 -10.14
C SER A 103 6.77 -3.87 -11.25
N ILE A 104 5.80 -3.16 -11.83
CA ILE A 104 5.08 -3.64 -13.02
C ILE A 104 5.98 -3.70 -14.26
N ASN A 105 6.87 -2.72 -14.46
CA ASN A 105 7.86 -2.78 -15.52
C ASN A 105 8.80 -3.99 -15.36
N ASP A 106 9.26 -4.25 -14.13
CA ASP A 106 10.11 -5.40 -13.84
C ASP A 106 9.38 -6.73 -14.05
N TYR A 107 8.09 -6.80 -13.72
CA TYR A 107 7.23 -7.93 -14.07
C TYR A 107 7.22 -8.18 -15.59
N LEU A 108 6.98 -7.14 -16.39
CA LEU A 108 6.95 -7.25 -17.86
C LEU A 108 8.29 -7.67 -18.44
N ILE A 109 9.40 -7.09 -17.96
CA ILE A 109 10.77 -7.45 -18.38
C ILE A 109 11.07 -8.92 -18.02
N ALA A 110 10.79 -9.33 -16.79
CA ALA A 110 11.03 -10.70 -16.34
C ALA A 110 10.21 -11.71 -17.14
N GLN A 111 8.94 -11.38 -17.42
CA GLN A 111 8.04 -12.22 -18.22
C GLN A 111 8.53 -12.35 -19.67
N ALA A 112 8.94 -11.23 -20.30
CA ALA A 112 9.51 -11.24 -21.65
C ALA A 112 10.82 -12.04 -21.74
N ALA A 113 11.61 -12.04 -20.67
CA ALA A 113 12.84 -12.83 -20.56
C ALA A 113 12.61 -14.31 -20.19
N GLY A 114 11.36 -14.77 -20.03
CA GLY A 114 11.02 -16.13 -19.62
C GLY A 114 11.46 -16.48 -18.19
N LYS A 115 11.71 -15.47 -17.34
CA LYS A 115 12.07 -15.62 -15.93
C LYS A 115 10.81 -15.69 -15.06
N TYR A 116 10.98 -16.09 -13.81
CA TYR A 116 9.89 -16.06 -12.82
C TYR A 116 9.51 -14.62 -12.47
N ALA A 117 8.46 -14.11 -13.11
CA ALA A 117 8.03 -12.72 -13.01
C ALA A 117 7.11 -12.42 -11.81
N LEU A 118 6.62 -13.45 -11.12
CA LEU A 118 5.60 -13.25 -10.08
C LEU A 118 6.12 -12.51 -8.84
N TYR A 119 7.43 -12.48 -8.59
CA TYR A 119 7.99 -11.68 -7.49
C TYR A 119 7.75 -10.17 -7.69
N PRO A 120 8.19 -9.53 -8.81
CA PRO A 120 7.81 -8.15 -9.10
C PRO A 120 6.30 -7.88 -9.09
N LEU A 121 5.49 -8.84 -9.56
CA LEU A 121 4.02 -8.71 -9.47
C LEU A 121 3.53 -8.69 -8.02
N GLY A 122 4.15 -9.48 -7.13
CA GLY A 122 3.89 -9.46 -5.69
C GLY A 122 4.21 -8.11 -5.05
N TYR A 123 5.35 -7.51 -5.42
CA TYR A 123 5.71 -6.13 -5.02
C TYR A 123 4.67 -5.12 -5.46
N ALA A 124 4.34 -5.11 -6.76
CA ALA A 124 3.33 -4.21 -7.29
C ALA A 124 1.96 -4.39 -6.60
N ALA A 125 1.57 -5.63 -6.30
CA ALA A 125 0.31 -5.94 -5.64
C ALA A 125 0.25 -5.42 -4.19
N HIS A 126 1.35 -5.51 -3.44
CA HIS A 126 1.47 -4.92 -2.11
C HIS A 126 1.35 -3.40 -2.17
N TYR A 127 2.17 -2.75 -3.00
CA TYR A 127 2.17 -1.29 -3.16
C TYR A 127 0.81 -0.77 -3.65
N LEU A 128 0.08 -1.53 -4.46
CA LEU A 128 -1.31 -1.21 -4.81
C LEU A 128 -2.24 -1.28 -3.60
N GLY A 129 -2.01 -2.18 -2.64
CA GLY A 129 -2.69 -2.16 -1.35
C GLY A 129 -2.38 -0.86 -0.59
N ASP A 130 -1.10 -0.53 -0.43
CA ASP A 130 -0.62 0.69 0.26
C ASP A 130 -1.19 1.96 -0.36
N LEU A 131 -1.34 1.98 -1.69
CA LEU A 131 -1.88 3.10 -2.45
C LEU A 131 -3.24 3.60 -1.92
N SER A 132 -4.08 2.69 -1.43
CA SER A 132 -5.41 3.04 -0.92
C SER A 132 -5.46 3.22 0.60
N MET A 133 -4.34 3.01 1.31
CA MET A 133 -4.20 3.35 2.72
C MET A 133 -4.10 4.89 2.86
N PRO A 134 -5.03 5.58 3.55
CA PRO A 134 -5.03 7.04 3.66
C PRO A 134 -3.72 7.63 4.21
N PHE A 135 -3.16 7.04 5.26
CA PHE A 135 -1.95 7.53 5.91
C PHE A 135 -0.66 7.25 5.15
N HIS A 136 -0.69 6.41 4.11
CA HIS A 136 0.41 6.25 3.16
C HIS A 136 0.45 7.39 2.12
N ASN A 137 -0.58 8.23 2.08
CA ASN A 137 -0.73 9.31 1.10
C ASN A 137 -0.84 10.71 1.73
N THR A 138 -0.71 10.82 3.06
CA THR A 138 -0.78 12.10 3.79
C THR A 138 0.57 12.41 4.42
N ALA A 139 0.74 13.63 4.92
CA ALA A 139 1.94 13.98 5.66
C ALA A 139 2.06 13.09 6.91
N TYR A 140 3.29 12.62 7.19
CA TYR A 140 3.62 11.85 8.39
C TYR A 140 3.65 12.73 9.67
N ASN A 141 2.56 13.44 9.93
CA ASN A 141 2.36 14.35 11.05
C ASN A 141 1.96 13.59 12.33
N LYS A 142 1.65 14.30 13.41
CA LYS A 142 1.28 13.67 14.70
C LYS A 142 0.01 12.83 14.58
N PHE A 143 -1.01 13.31 13.88
CA PHE A 143 -2.28 12.59 13.73
C PHE A 143 -2.08 11.27 12.99
N ASN A 144 -1.35 11.30 11.86
CA ASN A 144 -0.98 10.10 11.12
C ASN A 144 -0.23 9.09 12.03
N ARG A 145 0.85 9.52 12.68
CA ARG A 145 1.68 8.65 13.55
C ARG A 145 0.91 8.00 14.68
N ASP A 146 0.05 8.76 15.36
CA ASP A 146 -0.68 8.26 16.53
C ASP A 146 -1.77 7.25 16.15
N ASN A 147 -2.23 7.28 14.90
CA ASN A 147 -3.40 6.52 14.45
C ASN A 147 -3.07 5.47 13.36
N HIS A 148 -1.83 5.40 12.87
CA HIS A 148 -1.43 4.57 11.74
C HIS A 148 -1.83 3.10 11.92
N ALA A 149 -1.27 2.46 12.96
CA ALA A 149 -1.47 1.05 13.24
C ALA A 149 -2.95 0.66 13.44
N ALA A 150 -3.77 1.56 13.97
CA ALA A 150 -5.19 1.29 14.15
C ALA A 150 -5.94 1.24 12.81
N ASN A 151 -5.50 2.03 11.83
CA ASN A 151 -6.10 2.06 10.50
C ASN A 151 -5.63 0.88 9.65
N ASP A 152 -4.36 0.48 9.75
CA ASP A 152 -3.81 -0.70 9.06
C ASP A 152 -4.57 -1.99 9.37
N GLY A 153 -5.04 -2.11 10.62
CA GLY A 153 -5.76 -3.27 11.12
C GLY A 153 -7.28 -3.15 11.08
N VAL A 154 -7.87 -2.08 10.54
CA VAL A 154 -9.29 -1.75 10.75
C VAL A 154 -10.24 -2.86 10.29
N VAL A 155 -10.00 -3.47 9.12
CA VAL A 155 -10.82 -4.58 8.59
C VAL A 155 -10.34 -5.95 9.06
N GLU A 156 -9.05 -6.06 9.40
CA GLU A 156 -8.45 -7.33 9.79
C GLU A 156 -8.81 -7.73 11.24
N THR A 157 -8.86 -6.75 12.14
CA THR A 157 -9.04 -6.97 13.58
C THR A 157 -10.49 -7.09 14.02
N GLY A 158 -11.46 -6.67 13.18
CA GLY A 158 -12.90 -6.76 13.47
C GLY A 158 -13.51 -8.18 13.32
N GLY A 159 -12.74 -9.15 12.83
CA GLY A 159 -13.20 -10.51 12.55
C GLY A 159 -13.35 -11.43 13.77
N PRO A 160 -13.82 -12.67 13.57
CA PRO A 160 -13.97 -13.65 14.65
C PRO A 160 -12.64 -13.93 15.38
N PRO A 161 -12.67 -14.11 16.71
CA PRO A 161 -11.47 -14.48 17.45
C PRO A 161 -10.98 -15.87 17.00
N LYS A 162 -9.67 -15.99 16.73
CA LYS A 162 -8.99 -17.22 16.28
C LYS A 162 -9.33 -17.66 14.85
N GLU A 163 -9.82 -16.76 14.01
CA GLU A 163 -9.91 -17.00 12.56
C GLU A 163 -8.52 -17.34 11.98
N THR A 164 -8.43 -18.40 11.17
CA THR A 164 -7.18 -18.73 10.48
C THR A 164 -6.85 -17.66 9.44
N THR A 165 -5.57 -17.48 9.10
CA THR A 165 -5.18 -16.51 8.05
C THR A 165 -5.92 -16.76 6.74
N GLU A 166 -6.10 -18.03 6.33
CA GLU A 166 -6.82 -18.35 5.09
C GLU A 166 -8.30 -17.94 5.14
N ALA A 167 -9.00 -18.24 6.24
CA ALA A 167 -10.41 -17.87 6.40
C ALA A 167 -10.57 -16.34 6.44
N LYS A 168 -9.67 -15.65 7.15
CA LYS A 168 -9.59 -14.21 7.21
C LYS A 168 -9.39 -13.59 5.82
N VAL A 169 -8.40 -14.05 5.07
CA VAL A 169 -8.15 -13.59 3.69
C VAL A 169 -9.37 -13.83 2.80
N ALA A 170 -10.05 -14.97 2.94
CA ALA A 170 -11.25 -15.28 2.16
C ALA A 170 -12.41 -14.32 2.47
N ARG A 171 -12.67 -14.05 3.76
CA ARG A 171 -13.70 -13.10 4.20
C ARG A 171 -13.42 -11.70 3.69
N LEU A 172 -12.21 -11.19 3.94
CA LEU A 172 -11.79 -9.86 3.48
C LEU A 172 -11.91 -9.74 1.95
N ALA A 173 -11.47 -10.76 1.22
CA ALA A 173 -11.54 -10.75 -0.24
C ALA A 173 -12.99 -10.72 -0.75
N GLY A 174 -13.92 -11.40 -0.09
CA GLY A 174 -15.35 -11.34 -0.44
C GLY A 174 -15.94 -9.94 -0.29
N GLU A 175 -15.63 -9.24 0.81
CA GLU A 175 -16.07 -7.87 1.06
C GLU A 175 -15.47 -6.86 0.07
N ILE A 176 -14.19 -7.05 -0.29
CA ILE A 176 -13.50 -6.25 -1.31
C ILE A 176 -14.10 -6.51 -2.68
N GLU A 177 -14.32 -7.77 -3.05
CA GLU A 177 -14.91 -8.16 -4.34
C GLU A 177 -16.32 -7.61 -4.51
N GLU A 178 -17.15 -7.68 -3.46
CA GLU A 178 -18.50 -7.12 -3.49
C GLU A 178 -18.50 -5.62 -3.84
N ARG A 179 -17.63 -4.84 -3.21
CA ARG A 179 -17.52 -3.39 -3.48
C ARG A 179 -16.84 -3.10 -4.80
N MET A 180 -15.83 -3.88 -5.17
CA MET A 180 -15.19 -3.79 -6.48
C MET A 180 -16.20 -3.96 -7.62
N ASN A 181 -17.17 -4.86 -7.47
CA ASN A 181 -18.23 -5.10 -8.47
C ASN A 181 -19.24 -3.94 -8.58
N ARG A 182 -19.25 -2.99 -7.64
CA ARG A 182 -20.08 -1.77 -7.70
C ARG A 182 -19.35 -0.60 -8.36
N LEU A 183 -18.02 -0.69 -8.53
CA LEU A 183 -17.23 0.34 -9.20
C LEU A 183 -17.43 0.26 -10.72
N PRO A 184 -17.35 1.39 -11.45
CA PRO A 184 -17.33 1.39 -12.90
C PRO A 184 -16.19 0.49 -13.42
N PRO A 185 -16.38 -0.29 -14.51
CA PRO A 185 -15.32 -1.11 -15.07
C PRO A 185 -14.08 -0.29 -15.41
N LEU A 186 -12.91 -0.83 -15.05
CA LEU A 186 -11.62 -0.22 -15.36
C LEU A 186 -10.89 -1.05 -16.41
N HIS A 187 -10.43 -0.37 -17.46
CA HIS A 187 -9.64 -0.95 -18.54
C HIS A 187 -8.38 -0.11 -18.76
N LEU A 188 -7.22 -0.76 -18.79
CA LEU A 188 -5.94 -0.13 -19.17
C LEU A 188 -5.60 -0.54 -20.59
N SER A 189 -4.96 0.35 -21.36
CA SER A 189 -4.46 0.00 -22.69
C SER A 189 -3.39 -1.09 -22.59
N SER A 190 -3.40 -2.06 -23.51
CA SER A 190 -2.29 -3.01 -23.68
C SER A 190 -1.12 -2.45 -24.50
N GLU A 191 -1.27 -1.27 -25.10
CA GLU A 191 -0.16 -0.57 -25.77
C GLU A 191 0.74 0.08 -24.73
N ILE A 192 2.01 -0.36 -24.62
CA ILE A 192 2.96 0.08 -23.59
C ILE A 192 3.03 1.60 -23.41
N GLY A 193 3.05 2.37 -24.50
CA GLY A 193 3.11 3.83 -24.43
C GLY A 193 1.88 4.47 -23.76
N ARG A 194 0.70 3.86 -23.91
CA ARG A 194 -0.55 4.30 -23.26
C ARG A 194 -0.76 3.64 -21.90
N PHE A 195 -0.36 2.38 -21.75
CA PHE A 195 -0.49 1.60 -20.52
C PHE A 195 0.02 2.35 -19.29
N TYR A 196 1.27 2.83 -19.33
CA TYR A 196 1.87 3.53 -18.18
C TYR A 196 1.19 4.87 -17.88
N ARG A 197 0.69 5.56 -18.91
CA ARG A 197 -0.07 6.79 -18.72
C ARG A 197 -1.42 6.51 -18.07
N ASP A 198 -2.15 5.50 -18.58
CA ASP A 198 -3.44 5.08 -18.01
C ASP A 198 -3.25 4.63 -16.55
N LEU A 199 -2.22 3.83 -16.27
CA LEU A 199 -1.86 3.38 -14.93
C LEU A 199 -1.56 4.57 -14.01
N ALA A 200 -0.73 5.52 -14.45
CA ALA A 200 -0.39 6.70 -13.66
C ALA A 200 -1.62 7.60 -13.37
N VAL A 201 -2.58 7.69 -14.30
CA VAL A 201 -3.87 8.37 -14.06
C VAL A 201 -4.66 7.68 -12.96
N GLN A 202 -4.75 6.35 -12.98
CA GLN A 202 -5.48 5.60 -11.95
C GLN A 202 -4.80 5.67 -10.58
N ILE A 203 -3.46 5.57 -10.54
CA ILE A 203 -2.68 5.72 -9.30
C ILE A 203 -2.95 7.11 -8.69
N ALA A 204 -2.86 8.17 -9.49
CA ALA A 204 -3.14 9.52 -9.03
C ALA A 204 -4.58 9.68 -8.50
N ALA A 205 -5.56 9.05 -9.16
CA ALA A 205 -6.96 9.11 -8.73
C ALA A 205 -7.17 8.44 -7.36
N ILE A 206 -6.67 7.22 -7.18
CA ILE A 206 -6.78 6.47 -5.92
C ILE A 206 -6.01 7.20 -4.80
N ALA A 207 -4.77 7.61 -5.06
CA ALA A 207 -3.94 8.30 -4.08
C ALA A 207 -4.59 9.60 -3.59
N ASN A 208 -5.17 10.39 -4.49
CA ASN A 208 -5.92 11.59 -4.09
C ASN A 208 -7.16 11.26 -3.27
N GLY A 209 -7.87 10.17 -3.58
CA GLY A 209 -9.01 9.69 -2.81
C GLY A 209 -8.62 9.29 -1.38
N ALA A 210 -7.59 8.44 -1.25
CA ALA A 210 -7.03 8.01 0.03
C ALA A 210 -6.52 9.19 0.86
N LYS A 211 -5.73 10.09 0.25
CA LYS A 211 -5.25 11.34 0.89
C LYS A 211 -6.39 12.21 1.38
N SER A 212 -7.44 12.39 0.58
CA SER A 212 -8.58 13.21 0.95
C SER A 212 -9.33 12.63 2.15
N LEU A 213 -9.47 11.30 2.20
CA LEU A 213 -10.04 10.61 3.37
C LEU A 213 -9.16 10.83 4.61
N GLY A 214 -7.85 10.68 4.50
CA GLY A 214 -6.92 10.85 5.63
C GLY A 214 -6.99 12.25 6.24
N TYR A 215 -6.99 13.29 5.41
CA TYR A 215 -7.17 14.66 5.90
C TYR A 215 -8.60 14.95 6.40
N ALA A 216 -9.63 14.39 5.78
CA ALA A 216 -11.00 14.54 6.28
C ALA A 216 -11.20 13.89 7.67
N MET A 217 -10.45 12.83 7.98
CA MET A 217 -10.43 12.23 9.31
C MET A 217 -9.72 13.14 10.33
N GLU A 218 -8.60 13.76 9.95
CA GLU A 218 -7.84 14.71 10.77
C GLU A 218 -8.66 15.99 11.06
N ASP A 219 -9.31 16.54 10.04
CA ASP A 219 -10.04 17.81 10.09
C ASP A 219 -11.47 17.70 10.69
N ALA A 220 -11.94 16.49 10.98
CA ALA A 220 -13.25 16.27 11.59
C ALA A 220 -13.34 16.91 13.00
N VAL A 221 -14.56 17.23 13.45
CA VAL A 221 -14.80 17.84 14.77
C VAL A 221 -15.79 16.98 15.58
N PRO A 222 -15.31 16.13 16.53
CA PRO A 222 -13.90 15.86 16.85
C PRO A 222 -13.18 15.03 15.75
N PRO A 223 -11.83 15.01 15.72
CA PRO A 223 -11.07 14.19 14.77
C PRO A 223 -11.42 12.71 14.87
N ARG A 224 -11.43 12.01 13.74
CA ARG A 224 -11.74 10.57 13.68
C ARG A 224 -10.45 9.75 13.63
N PRO A 225 -10.01 9.13 14.73
CA PRO A 225 -8.73 8.42 14.76
C PRO A 225 -8.71 7.20 13.84
N VAL A 226 -9.86 6.58 13.57
CA VAL A 226 -9.97 5.36 12.75
C VAL A 226 -11.03 5.56 11.69
N MET A 227 -10.75 5.14 10.46
CA MET A 227 -11.75 5.08 9.40
C MET A 227 -12.82 4.02 9.72
N THR A 228 -13.98 4.14 9.08
CA THR A 228 -15.00 3.08 9.14
C THR A 228 -14.61 1.89 8.27
N GLU A 229 -15.16 0.70 8.56
CA GLU A 229 -14.94 -0.47 7.70
C GLU A 229 -15.40 -0.23 6.25
N GLU A 230 -16.49 0.51 6.05
CA GLU A 230 -16.99 0.83 4.71
C GLU A 230 -16.02 1.73 3.93
N GLU A 231 -15.44 2.74 4.59
CA GLU A 231 -14.37 3.56 4.01
C GLU A 231 -13.16 2.68 3.63
N ALA A 232 -12.73 1.80 4.53
CA ALA A 232 -11.60 0.90 4.29
C ALA A 232 -11.84 -0.05 3.12
N TYR A 233 -12.97 -0.76 3.09
CA TYR A 233 -13.27 -1.67 1.99
C TYR A 233 -13.49 -0.95 0.66
N THR A 234 -14.00 0.29 0.67
CA THR A 234 -14.10 1.12 -0.54
C THR A 234 -12.72 1.44 -1.11
N GLN A 235 -11.76 1.80 -0.26
CA GLN A 235 -10.37 2.04 -0.65
C GLN A 235 -9.73 0.76 -1.23
N LEU A 236 -9.84 -0.35 -0.51
CA LEU A 236 -9.29 -1.65 -0.92
C LEU A 236 -9.90 -2.17 -2.24
N ALA A 237 -11.18 -1.91 -2.49
CA ALA A 237 -11.85 -2.26 -3.74
C ALA A 237 -11.23 -1.54 -4.95
N GLN A 238 -10.78 -0.29 -4.79
CA GLN A 238 -10.10 0.45 -5.86
C GLN A 238 -8.74 -0.18 -6.18
N SER A 239 -7.96 -0.54 -5.16
CA SER A 239 -6.69 -1.26 -5.32
C SER A 239 -6.87 -2.60 -6.04
N ALA A 240 -7.86 -3.40 -5.61
CA ALA A 240 -8.16 -4.69 -6.23
C ALA A 240 -8.60 -4.54 -7.69
N GLN A 241 -9.43 -3.51 -7.99
CA GLN A 241 -9.86 -3.23 -9.35
C GLN A 241 -8.68 -2.86 -10.25
N LEU A 242 -7.78 -1.99 -9.77
CA LEU A 242 -6.60 -1.58 -10.51
C LEU A 242 -5.66 -2.76 -10.75
N LEU A 243 -5.41 -3.61 -9.74
CA LEU A 243 -4.61 -4.83 -9.90
C LEU A 243 -5.21 -5.78 -10.94
N LYS A 244 -6.53 -5.98 -10.92
CA LYS A 244 -7.26 -6.79 -11.91
C LYS A 244 -7.09 -6.24 -13.33
N ALA A 245 -7.21 -4.92 -13.49
CA ALA A 245 -7.06 -4.25 -14.78
C ALA A 245 -5.62 -4.32 -15.31
N ILE A 246 -4.62 -4.14 -14.44
CA ILE A 246 -3.19 -4.33 -14.76
C ILE A 246 -2.96 -5.74 -15.26
N TYR A 247 -3.34 -6.75 -14.47
CA TYR A 247 -3.10 -8.14 -14.83
C TYR A 247 -3.77 -8.53 -16.17
N ALA A 248 -4.99 -8.04 -16.41
CA ALA A 248 -5.68 -8.23 -17.68
C ALA A 248 -4.95 -7.58 -18.85
N ALA A 249 -4.47 -6.34 -18.71
CA ALA A 249 -3.77 -5.63 -19.78
C ALA A 249 -2.38 -6.24 -20.10
N THR A 250 -1.71 -6.83 -19.11
CA THR A 250 -0.36 -7.40 -19.28
C THR A 250 -0.35 -8.88 -19.67
N ASN A 251 -1.46 -9.60 -19.54
CA ASN A 251 -1.54 -11.05 -19.84
C ASN A 251 -2.47 -11.42 -20.99
N GLN A 252 -3.02 -10.45 -21.73
CA GLN A 252 -3.66 -10.71 -23.02
C GLN A 252 -2.56 -10.98 -24.06
N LYS A 253 -2.25 -12.26 -24.29
CA LYS A 253 -1.52 -12.75 -25.46
C LYS A 253 -2.44 -13.60 -26.31
#